data_AF-A0A7J4EVG2-F1
#
_entry.id   AF-A0A7J4EVG2-F1
#
_cell.length_a   1.000
_cell.length_b   1.000
_cell.length_c   1.000
_cell.angle_alpha   90.00
_cell.angle_beta   90.00
_cell.angle_gamma   90.00
#
_symmetry.space_group_name_H-M   'P 1'
#
loop_
_entity.id
_entity.type
_entity.pdbx_description
1 polymer ?
#
loop_
_entity_poly.entity_id
_entity_poly.type
_entity_poly.pdbx_seq_one_letter_code
_entity_poly.pdbx_strand_id
1 'polypeptide(L)'
;MEKNALIDVDYNPQEKCIFLYLLKGLIKDREFKPYFYVDAPPEEIERFLEENHKELLDRIEKMETTEKIVINRDLKSRDRIIRKNVTRVVVRYPKDVPKLRVLRELGEIYEHDIPFTKRYLIDNDLVPMVYYRNIEDRERREIVSKEIPELKAVAFDMEVYCRGREPVVDKDPILMVSFYSQGMKKVLSYKPFEHECLELVKDERELIKRTVEILKDYNLIYTYNGDNFDFPYLVKRAKYLGVKIPMEIRISRGGMYLRSYIPGRIHLDLYPIVRRMLNLSKYTLEEVCYELFGVRKLEVGHGNIGRLWEEGDSNLVEYSLQDAYYTYLVGEYFLPLEVMFSRIVNQTLFEVSRMSSSQMVEYLLLKHSYRK
;
A
#
# COMPACT_ATOMS: atom_id res chain seq x y z
N MET A 1 4.75 -26.61 -14.46
CA MET A 1 3.97 -25.65 -13.65
C MET A 1 4.40 -24.26 -14.02
N GLU A 2 3.43 -23.39 -14.27
CA GLU A 2 3.66 -22.00 -14.64
C GLU A 2 4.26 -21.24 -13.43
N LYS A 3 5.29 -20.41 -13.67
CA LYS A 3 5.86 -19.54 -12.64
C LYS A 3 4.89 -18.39 -12.35
N ASN A 4 4.74 -17.99 -11.10
CA ASN A 4 3.86 -16.89 -10.71
C ASN A 4 4.52 -16.00 -9.66
N ALA A 5 4.11 -14.74 -9.53
CA ALA A 5 4.74 -13.80 -8.62
C ALA A 5 3.75 -13.25 -7.61
N LEU A 6 4.15 -13.17 -6.34
CA LEU A 6 3.38 -12.48 -5.30
C LEU A 6 3.54 -10.97 -5.45
N ILE A 7 2.44 -10.28 -5.71
CA ILE A 7 2.44 -8.81 -5.92
C ILE A 7 1.86 -8.05 -4.72
N ASP A 8 0.94 -8.67 -3.96
CA ASP A 8 0.28 -8.02 -2.84
C ASP A 8 -0.32 -9.05 -1.84
N VAL A 9 -0.56 -8.61 -0.60
CA VAL A 9 -1.15 -9.41 0.48
C VAL A 9 -2.15 -8.57 1.27
N ASP A 10 -3.34 -9.13 1.47
CA ASP A 10 -4.41 -8.50 2.26
C ASP A 10 -5.01 -9.49 3.27
N TYR A 11 -5.75 -8.98 4.26
CA TYR A 11 -6.59 -9.80 5.12
C TYR A 11 -8.05 -9.45 4.85
N ASN A 12 -8.83 -10.44 4.43
CA ASN A 12 -10.27 -10.26 4.21
C ASN A 12 -11.05 -10.56 5.50
N PRO A 13 -11.66 -9.57 6.17
CA PRO A 13 -12.35 -9.79 7.44
C PRO A 13 -13.68 -10.55 7.30
N GLN A 14 -14.31 -10.54 6.12
CA GLN A 14 -15.55 -11.27 5.85
C GLN A 14 -15.28 -12.77 5.68
N GLU A 15 -14.27 -13.11 4.87
CA GLU A 15 -13.85 -14.49 4.62
C GLU A 15 -12.87 -15.02 5.67
N LYS A 16 -12.38 -14.16 6.57
CA LYS A 16 -11.48 -14.49 7.69
C LYS A 16 -10.20 -15.22 7.24
N CYS A 17 -9.60 -14.76 6.15
CA CYS A 17 -8.37 -15.36 5.60
C CYS A 17 -7.44 -14.32 5.01
N ILE A 18 -6.19 -14.73 4.86
CA ILE A 18 -5.17 -13.99 4.12
C ILE A 18 -5.40 -14.22 2.62
N PHE A 19 -5.37 -13.13 1.86
CA PHE A 19 -5.44 -13.11 0.41
C PHE A 19 -4.04 -12.84 -0.13
N LEU A 20 -3.49 -13.76 -0.90
CA LEU A 20 -2.24 -13.62 -1.62
C LEU A 20 -2.55 -13.31 -3.08
N TYR A 21 -2.41 -12.05 -3.46
CA TYR A 21 -2.61 -11.63 -4.83
C TYR A 21 -1.35 -11.94 -5.63
N LEU A 22 -1.52 -12.80 -6.62
CA LEU A 22 -0.46 -13.14 -7.55
C LEU A 22 -0.60 -12.30 -8.81
N LEU A 23 0.47 -12.25 -9.61
CA LEU A 23 0.41 -11.66 -10.95
C LEU A 23 -0.72 -12.29 -11.78
N LYS A 24 -0.92 -13.61 -11.60
CA LYS A 24 -2.06 -14.35 -12.17
C LYS A 24 -2.83 -15.07 -11.05
N GLY A 25 -3.95 -14.52 -10.62
CA GLY A 25 -4.87 -15.18 -9.70
C GLY A 25 -4.69 -14.80 -8.22
N LEU A 26 -5.37 -15.56 -7.35
CA LEU A 26 -5.50 -15.28 -5.92
C LEU A 26 -5.45 -16.60 -5.15
N ILE A 27 -4.62 -16.67 -4.10
CA ILE A 27 -4.63 -17.75 -3.12
C ILE A 27 -5.27 -17.24 -1.82
N LYS A 28 -6.06 -18.09 -1.17
CA LYS A 28 -6.71 -17.80 0.12
C LYS A 28 -6.20 -18.76 1.18
N ASP A 29 -5.57 -18.23 2.22
CA ASP A 29 -5.06 -19.00 3.35
C ASP A 29 -5.90 -18.75 4.62
N ARG A 30 -6.55 -19.80 5.11
CA ARG A 30 -7.42 -19.81 6.31
C ARG A 30 -6.73 -20.38 7.55
N GLU A 31 -5.56 -20.98 7.39
CA GLU A 31 -4.88 -21.73 8.44
C GLU A 31 -3.97 -20.84 9.28
N PHE A 32 -3.44 -19.76 8.72
CA PHE A 32 -2.59 -18.85 9.47
C PHE A 32 -3.36 -18.12 10.58
N LYS A 33 -2.88 -18.25 11.82
CA LYS A 33 -3.51 -17.65 13.01
C LYS A 33 -2.67 -16.51 13.58
N PRO A 34 -3.29 -15.41 14.03
CA PRO A 34 -2.60 -14.33 14.74
C PRO A 34 -2.16 -14.80 16.13
N TYR A 35 -1.01 -14.30 16.57
CA TYR A 35 -0.48 -14.60 17.89
C TYR A 35 0.46 -13.50 18.36
N PHE A 36 0.76 -13.53 19.66
CA PHE A 36 1.75 -12.69 20.32
C PHE A 36 2.33 -13.45 21.53
N TYR A 37 3.32 -12.87 22.21
CA TYR A 37 3.95 -13.51 23.37
C TYR A 37 3.68 -12.74 24.66
N VAL A 38 3.52 -13.48 25.75
CA VAL A 38 3.32 -12.95 27.10
C VAL A 38 4.35 -13.55 28.03
N ASP A 39 4.98 -12.71 28.82
CA ASP A 39 5.93 -13.11 29.87
C ASP A 39 5.23 -13.57 31.14
N ALA A 40 4.39 -14.59 31.01
CA ALA A 40 3.67 -15.23 32.10
C ALA A 40 3.35 -16.69 31.72
N PRO A 41 3.28 -17.63 32.69
CA PRO A 41 2.81 -18.98 32.45
C PRO A 41 1.34 -19.04 31.98
N PRO A 42 0.93 -20.05 31.19
CA PRO A 42 -0.45 -20.19 30.72
C PRO A 42 -1.49 -20.21 31.86
N GLU A 43 -1.18 -20.85 32.99
CA GLU A 43 -2.09 -20.98 34.14
C GLU A 43 -2.34 -19.65 34.84
N GLU A 44 -1.36 -18.75 34.82
CA GLU A 44 -1.49 -17.40 35.36
C GLU A 44 -2.33 -16.52 34.43
N ILE A 45 -2.12 -16.66 33.12
CA ILE A 45 -2.92 -15.98 32.09
C ILE A 45 -4.39 -16.38 32.18
N GLU A 46 -4.68 -17.68 32.28
CA GLU A 46 -6.05 -18.19 32.42
C GLU A 46 -6.72 -17.63 33.67
N ARG A 47 -6.08 -17.76 34.83
CA ARG A 47 -6.63 -17.27 36.10
C ARG A 47 -6.91 -15.77 36.07
N PHE A 48 -5.97 -14.98 35.56
CA PHE A 48 -6.14 -13.53 35.45
C PHE A 48 -7.34 -13.17 34.57
N LEU A 49 -7.49 -13.84 33.42
CA LEU A 49 -8.62 -13.60 32.54
C LEU A 49 -9.93 -14.10 33.15
N GLU A 50 -9.95 -15.23 33.84
CA GLU A 50 -11.16 -15.73 34.54
C GLU A 50 -11.66 -14.75 35.60
N GLU A 51 -10.74 -14.16 36.37
CA GLU A 51 -11.06 -13.23 37.46
C GLU A 51 -11.46 -11.84 36.95
N ASN A 52 -10.81 -11.32 35.90
CA ASN A 52 -10.92 -9.91 35.50
C ASN A 52 -11.59 -9.68 34.14
N HIS A 53 -11.46 -10.63 33.21
CA HIS A 53 -11.79 -10.45 31.79
C HIS A 53 -12.30 -11.74 31.12
N LYS A 54 -13.28 -12.40 31.75
CA LYS A 54 -13.72 -13.76 31.39
C LYS A 54 -14.15 -13.88 29.92
N GLU A 55 -14.69 -12.81 29.35
CA GLU A 55 -15.11 -12.72 27.94
C GLU A 55 -13.96 -12.74 26.92
N LEU A 56 -12.71 -12.56 27.38
CA LEU A 56 -11.53 -12.61 26.52
C LEU A 56 -10.96 -14.02 26.36
N LEU A 57 -11.26 -14.94 27.27
CA LEU A 57 -10.82 -16.35 27.18
C LEU A 57 -11.29 -17.01 25.89
N ASP A 58 -12.54 -16.78 25.50
CA ASP A 58 -13.14 -17.31 24.27
C ASP A 58 -12.46 -16.81 22.98
N ARG A 59 -11.59 -15.80 23.07
CA ARG A 59 -10.81 -15.27 21.93
C ARG A 59 -9.50 -16.02 21.73
N ILE A 60 -9.01 -16.68 22.77
CA ILE A 60 -7.79 -17.50 22.73
C ILE A 60 -8.13 -18.85 22.10
N GLU A 61 -7.30 -19.28 21.17
CA GLU A 61 -7.42 -20.57 20.49
C GLU A 61 -6.44 -21.59 21.04
N LYS A 62 -5.23 -21.15 21.39
CA LYS A 62 -4.18 -22.00 21.96
C LYS A 62 -3.20 -21.15 22.76
N MET A 63 -2.65 -21.71 23.84
CA MET A 63 -1.46 -21.20 24.51
C MET A 63 -0.36 -22.27 24.51
N GLU A 64 0.89 -21.83 24.34
CA GLU A 64 2.05 -22.71 24.31
C GLU A 64 3.28 -21.99 24.87
N THR A 65 3.91 -22.57 25.88
CA THR A 65 5.18 -22.04 26.40
C THR A 65 6.31 -22.35 25.42
N THR A 66 7.07 -21.33 25.06
CA THR A 66 8.25 -21.43 24.20
C THR A 66 9.39 -20.63 24.79
N GLU A 67 10.62 -21.10 24.57
CA GLU A 67 11.80 -20.30 24.87
C GLU A 67 12.02 -19.26 23.76
N LYS A 68 12.34 -18.02 24.14
CA LYS A 68 12.70 -16.93 23.24
C LYS A 68 13.94 -16.20 23.74
N ILE A 69 14.68 -15.63 22.79
CA ILE A 69 15.79 -14.73 23.07
C ILE A 69 15.22 -13.32 23.20
N VAL A 70 15.46 -12.65 24.33
CA VAL A 70 15.01 -11.29 24.58
C VAL A 70 16.17 -10.39 24.99
N ILE A 71 16.02 -9.09 24.75
CA ILE A 71 16.99 -8.09 25.20
C ILE A 71 16.81 -7.91 26.71
N ASN A 72 17.90 -8.09 27.46
CA ASN A 72 17.88 -7.83 28.89
C ASN A 72 17.79 -6.32 29.15
N ARG A 73 16.71 -5.89 29.78
CA ARG A 73 16.47 -4.48 30.15
C ARG A 73 17.15 -4.09 31.46
N ASP A 74 17.70 -5.03 32.21
CA ASP A 74 18.50 -4.71 33.39
C ASP A 74 19.85 -4.11 32.97
N LEU A 75 19.93 -2.78 33.04
CA LEU A 75 21.14 -2.01 32.73
C LEU A 75 22.34 -2.37 33.62
N LYS A 76 22.13 -3.07 34.74
CA LYS A 76 23.20 -3.53 35.64
C LYS A 76 23.78 -4.89 35.22
N SER A 77 23.07 -5.65 34.41
CA SER A 77 23.55 -6.93 33.91
C SER A 77 24.57 -6.75 32.79
N ARG A 78 25.63 -7.57 32.81
CA ARG A 78 26.59 -7.64 31.68
C ARG A 78 25.99 -8.38 30.48
N ASP A 79 25.04 -9.28 30.72
CA ASP A 79 24.39 -10.07 29.69
C ASP A 79 23.18 -9.32 29.13
N ARG A 80 23.39 -8.68 27.98
CA ARG A 80 22.35 -7.93 27.25
C ARG A 80 21.32 -8.82 26.54
N ILE A 81 21.57 -10.12 26.49
CA ILE A 81 20.74 -11.10 25.77
C ILE A 81 20.48 -12.25 26.73
N ILE A 82 19.22 -12.57 26.98
CA ILE A 82 18.80 -13.68 27.85
C ILE A 82 17.82 -14.58 27.12
N ARG A 83 17.79 -15.85 27.53
CA ARG A 83 16.73 -16.79 27.17
C ARG A 83 15.62 -16.70 28.20
N LYS A 84 14.38 -16.65 27.73
CA LYS A 84 13.20 -16.53 28.57
C LYS A 84 12.10 -17.44 28.07
N ASN A 85 11.45 -18.14 28.99
CA ASN A 85 10.21 -18.86 28.68
C ASN A 85 9.08 -17.85 28.64
N VAL A 86 8.41 -17.78 27.50
CA VAL A 86 7.25 -16.92 27.25
C VAL A 86 6.09 -17.76 26.73
N THR A 87 4.87 -17.35 27.00
CA THR A 87 3.67 -18.00 26.48
C THR A 87 3.28 -17.38 25.16
N ARG A 88 3.27 -18.19 24.10
CA ARG A 88 2.68 -17.85 22.81
C ARG A 88 1.17 -17.97 22.89
N VAL A 89 0.47 -16.85 22.80
CA VAL A 89 -0.99 -16.78 22.81
C VAL A 89 -1.49 -16.68 21.37
N VAL A 90 -2.11 -17.75 20.88
CA VAL A 90 -2.75 -17.81 19.55
C VAL A 90 -4.21 -17.39 19.71
N VAL A 91 -4.67 -16.47 18.87
CA VAL A 91 -6.03 -15.92 18.95
C VAL A 91 -6.80 -16.19 17.66
N ARG A 92 -8.13 -16.13 17.72
CA ARG A 92 -8.98 -16.48 16.56
C ARG A 92 -8.91 -15.46 15.43
N TYR A 93 -8.88 -14.17 15.76
CA TYR A 93 -8.88 -13.09 14.76
C TYR A 93 -7.88 -11.97 15.09
N PRO A 94 -7.31 -11.28 14.08
CA PRO A 94 -6.31 -10.23 14.32
C PRO A 94 -6.83 -9.09 15.21
N LYS A 95 -8.13 -8.77 15.10
CA LYS A 95 -8.81 -7.76 15.91
C LYS A 95 -8.92 -8.11 17.41
N ASP A 96 -8.63 -9.36 17.78
CA ASP A 96 -8.66 -9.81 19.17
C ASP A 96 -7.31 -9.56 19.87
N VAL A 97 -6.20 -9.48 19.13
CA VAL A 97 -4.87 -9.19 19.71
C VAL A 97 -4.88 -7.87 20.50
N PRO A 98 -5.40 -6.73 19.98
CA PRO A 98 -5.44 -5.49 20.77
C PRO A 98 -6.25 -5.59 22.06
N LYS A 99 -7.29 -6.45 22.10
CA LYS A 99 -8.13 -6.64 23.29
C LYS A 99 -7.41 -7.42 24.39
N LEU A 100 -6.60 -8.40 23.99
CA LEU A 100 -5.80 -9.22 24.90
C LEU A 100 -4.50 -8.54 25.35
N ARG A 101 -4.25 -7.27 24.97
CA ARG A 101 -3.11 -6.49 25.48
C ARG A 101 -3.22 -6.14 26.96
N VAL A 102 -4.37 -6.37 27.60
CA VAL A 102 -4.56 -6.31 29.06
C VAL A 102 -3.61 -7.27 29.79
N LEU A 103 -3.16 -8.35 29.14
CA LEU A 103 -2.18 -9.29 29.69
C LEU A 103 -0.81 -8.66 30.01
N ARG A 104 -0.57 -7.40 29.60
CA ARG A 104 0.59 -6.62 30.04
C ARG A 104 0.64 -6.37 31.55
N GLU A 105 -0.47 -6.59 32.25
CA GLU A 105 -0.55 -6.48 33.71
C GLU A 105 0.15 -7.65 34.41
N LEU A 106 0.27 -8.81 33.75
CA LEU A 106 0.98 -9.99 34.28
C LEU A 106 2.48 -9.93 34.01
N GLY A 107 2.87 -9.37 32.86
CA GLY A 107 4.25 -9.32 32.42
C GLY A 107 4.43 -8.58 31.11
N GLU A 108 5.66 -8.49 30.64
CA GLU A 108 5.93 -7.88 29.35
C GLU A 108 5.28 -8.69 28.21
N ILE A 109 4.67 -7.98 27.26
CA ILE A 109 4.10 -8.60 26.06
C ILE A 109 4.91 -8.21 24.84
N TYR A 110 5.12 -9.16 23.93
CA TYR A 110 5.98 -9.01 22.76
C TYR A 110 5.23 -9.31 21.46
N GLU A 111 5.66 -8.69 20.37
CA GLU A 111 5.15 -8.90 19.00
C GLU A 111 3.62 -8.72 18.85
N HIS A 112 2.98 -8.00 19.77
CA HIS A 112 1.53 -7.84 19.83
C HIS A 112 0.98 -6.78 18.87
N ASP A 113 1.86 -6.06 18.17
CA ASP A 113 1.56 -4.92 17.30
C ASP A 113 2.09 -5.08 15.87
N ILE A 114 2.62 -6.25 15.52
CA ILE A 114 2.96 -6.58 14.14
C ILE A 114 1.66 -6.74 13.33
N PRO A 115 1.44 -5.95 12.26
CA PRO A 115 0.25 -6.10 11.43
C PRO A 115 0.16 -7.50 10.81
N PHE A 116 -1.05 -8.06 10.77
CA PHE A 116 -1.26 -9.48 10.48
C PHE A 116 -0.74 -9.93 9.09
N THR A 117 -0.89 -9.11 8.05
CA THR A 117 -0.37 -9.41 6.70
C THR A 117 1.15 -9.36 6.65
N LYS A 118 1.77 -8.44 7.40
CA LYS A 118 3.24 -8.34 7.51
C LYS A 118 3.82 -9.51 8.28
N ARG A 119 3.14 -9.90 9.36
CA ARG A 119 3.41 -11.12 10.12
C ARG A 119 3.36 -12.36 9.23
N TYR A 120 2.33 -12.46 8.37
CA TYR A 120 2.19 -13.57 7.43
C TYR A 120 3.39 -13.69 6.49
N LEU A 121 3.87 -12.58 5.92
CA LEU A 121 5.04 -12.58 5.04
C LEU A 121 6.30 -13.06 5.74
N ILE A 122 6.53 -12.57 6.97
CA ILE A 122 7.70 -12.94 7.79
C ILE A 122 7.67 -14.44 8.13
N ASP A 123 6.54 -14.94 8.62
CA ASP A 123 6.44 -16.31 9.14
C ASP A 123 6.52 -17.38 8.07
N ASN A 124 5.99 -17.03 6.90
CA ASN A 124 6.02 -17.90 5.75
C ASN A 124 7.25 -17.65 4.88
N ASP A 125 8.18 -16.75 5.25
CA ASP A 125 9.34 -16.37 4.44
C ASP A 125 8.98 -16.04 2.97
N LEU A 126 7.85 -15.37 2.76
CA LEU A 126 7.30 -15.06 1.45
C LEU A 126 7.88 -13.75 0.95
N VAL A 127 8.93 -13.82 0.15
CA VAL A 127 9.54 -12.66 -0.52
C VAL A 127 8.61 -12.15 -1.63
N PRO A 128 8.13 -10.89 -1.60
CA PRO A 128 7.31 -10.34 -2.69
C PRO A 128 8.15 -10.06 -3.95
N MET A 129 7.46 -9.85 -5.08
CA MET A 129 8.07 -9.41 -6.34
C MET A 129 9.14 -10.36 -6.88
N VAL A 130 9.02 -11.67 -6.67
CA VAL A 130 9.85 -12.71 -7.29
C VAL A 130 8.96 -13.81 -7.87
N TYR A 131 9.47 -14.58 -8.81
CA TYR A 131 8.74 -15.70 -9.38
C TYR A 131 8.93 -16.96 -8.53
N TYR A 132 7.81 -17.57 -8.15
CA TYR A 132 7.70 -18.83 -7.45
C TYR A 132 7.20 -19.95 -8.36
N ARG A 133 7.57 -21.17 -7.98
CA ARG A 133 6.86 -22.41 -8.30
C ARG A 133 6.22 -22.95 -7.01
N ASN A 134 5.01 -23.49 -7.10
CA ASN A 134 4.24 -24.03 -5.96
C ASN A 134 4.09 -23.02 -4.80
N ILE A 135 3.75 -21.76 -5.07
CA ILE A 135 3.69 -20.73 -4.01
C ILE A 135 2.66 -21.07 -2.90
N GLU A 136 1.64 -21.82 -3.26
CA GLU A 136 0.59 -22.36 -2.41
C GLU A 136 1.06 -23.47 -1.46
N ASP A 137 2.13 -24.20 -1.79
CA ASP A 137 2.60 -25.35 -1.03
C ASP A 137 3.90 -24.97 -0.30
N ARG A 138 3.79 -24.73 1.01
CA ARG A 138 4.93 -24.30 1.83
C ARG A 138 6.14 -25.22 1.75
N GLU A 139 5.93 -26.53 1.61
CA GLU A 139 7.00 -27.55 1.58
C GLU A 139 7.68 -27.64 0.21
N ARG A 140 6.96 -27.32 -0.86
CA ARG A 140 7.46 -27.41 -2.25
C ARG A 140 7.71 -26.06 -2.91
N ARG A 141 7.44 -24.96 -2.20
CA ARG A 141 7.59 -23.59 -2.70
C ARG A 141 9.05 -23.28 -2.96
N GLU A 142 9.32 -22.81 -4.18
CA GLU A 142 10.67 -22.51 -4.64
C GLU A 142 10.68 -21.17 -5.38
N ILE A 143 11.67 -20.31 -5.08
CA ILE A 143 11.94 -19.11 -5.88
C ILE A 143 12.71 -19.53 -7.13
N VAL A 144 12.07 -19.42 -8.30
CA VAL A 144 12.64 -19.87 -9.58
C VAL A 144 13.24 -18.74 -10.41
N SER A 145 12.88 -17.48 -10.16
CA SER A 145 13.53 -16.32 -10.78
C SER A 145 13.41 -15.08 -9.89
N LYS A 146 14.48 -14.27 -9.89
CA LYS A 146 14.56 -12.96 -9.23
C LYS A 146 14.42 -11.80 -10.22
N GLU A 147 14.05 -12.06 -11.47
CA GLU A 147 13.65 -11.00 -12.39
C GLU A 147 12.44 -10.23 -11.80
N ILE A 148 12.36 -8.94 -12.07
CA ILE A 148 11.18 -8.16 -11.67
C ILE A 148 10.00 -8.70 -12.48
N PRO A 149 8.87 -9.06 -11.83
CA PRO A 149 7.70 -9.54 -12.55
C PRO A 149 7.24 -8.53 -13.59
N GLU A 150 6.79 -9.01 -14.76
CA GLU A 150 6.23 -8.17 -15.81
C GLU A 150 4.88 -7.61 -15.35
N LEU A 151 4.88 -6.39 -14.83
CA LEU A 151 3.69 -5.68 -14.36
C LEU A 151 3.13 -4.84 -15.49
N LYS A 152 1.85 -5.00 -15.81
CA LYS A 152 1.17 -4.03 -16.68
C LYS A 152 0.97 -2.74 -15.89
N ALA A 153 1.75 -1.71 -16.22
CA ALA A 153 1.80 -0.45 -15.50
C ALA A 153 1.06 0.69 -16.23
N VAL A 154 0.45 1.60 -15.46
CA VAL A 154 -0.16 2.84 -15.93
C VAL A 154 0.13 3.96 -14.94
N ALA A 155 0.39 5.15 -15.44
CA ALA A 155 0.32 6.37 -14.66
C ALA A 155 -1.03 7.04 -14.92
N PHE A 156 -1.64 7.59 -13.88
CA PHE A 156 -2.81 8.45 -14.04
C PHE A 156 -2.67 9.71 -13.19
N ASP A 157 -3.29 10.77 -13.68
CA ASP A 157 -3.36 12.07 -13.05
C ASP A 157 -4.75 12.70 -13.32
N MET A 158 -5.17 13.66 -12.50
CA MET A 158 -6.51 14.23 -12.57
C MET A 158 -6.53 15.74 -12.35
N GLU A 159 -7.16 16.44 -13.29
CA GLU A 159 -7.41 17.87 -13.19
C GLU A 159 -8.78 18.14 -12.58
N VAL A 160 -8.78 18.95 -11.52
CA VAL A 160 -9.99 19.36 -10.82
C VAL A 160 -10.20 20.86 -11.00
N TYR A 161 -11.44 21.26 -11.17
CA TYR A 161 -11.79 22.66 -11.28
C TYR A 161 -11.33 23.42 -10.03
N CYS A 162 -10.50 24.44 -10.22
CA CYS A 162 -10.09 25.31 -9.13
C CYS A 162 -9.86 26.74 -9.65
N ARG A 163 -10.12 27.72 -8.77
CA ARG A 163 -9.89 29.15 -8.99
C ARG A 163 -8.98 29.70 -7.90
N GLY A 164 -7.76 29.18 -7.82
CA GLY A 164 -6.74 29.66 -6.86
C GLY A 164 -6.97 29.28 -5.39
N ARG A 165 -7.83 28.28 -5.13
CA ARG A 165 -8.04 27.68 -3.80
C ARG A 165 -7.98 26.16 -3.91
N GLU A 166 -7.85 25.49 -2.77
CA GLU A 166 -8.03 24.03 -2.72
C GLU A 166 -9.43 23.64 -3.21
N PRO A 167 -9.54 22.57 -4.03
CA PRO A 167 -10.81 22.12 -4.54
C PRO A 167 -11.66 21.46 -3.44
N VAL A 168 -12.96 21.68 -3.51
CA VAL A 168 -13.96 21.21 -2.55
C VAL A 168 -14.88 20.23 -3.27
N VAL A 169 -14.94 19.01 -2.74
CA VAL A 169 -15.55 17.84 -3.39
C VAL A 169 -16.99 18.04 -3.87
N ASP A 170 -17.83 18.77 -3.13
CA ASP A 170 -19.24 18.96 -3.47
C ASP A 170 -19.49 20.12 -4.45
N LYS A 171 -18.48 20.94 -4.73
CA LYS A 171 -18.60 22.14 -5.58
C LYS A 171 -17.80 22.03 -6.87
N ASP A 172 -16.61 21.47 -6.77
CA ASP A 172 -15.62 21.50 -7.85
C ASP A 172 -15.63 20.15 -8.59
N PRO A 173 -15.93 20.12 -9.90
CA PRO A 173 -15.91 18.88 -10.66
C PRO A 173 -14.50 18.45 -11.05
N ILE A 174 -14.35 17.15 -11.26
CA ILE A 174 -13.22 16.57 -12.00
C ILE A 174 -13.40 16.95 -13.47
N LEU A 175 -12.41 17.57 -14.09
CA LEU A 175 -12.48 18.10 -15.45
C LEU A 175 -11.89 17.13 -16.48
N MET A 176 -10.72 16.57 -16.15
CA MET A 176 -9.96 15.68 -16.99
C MET A 176 -9.28 14.60 -16.15
N VAL A 177 -9.06 13.43 -16.74
CA VAL A 177 -8.18 12.40 -16.19
C VAL A 177 -7.28 11.91 -17.31
N SER A 178 -5.98 12.01 -17.11
CA SER A 178 -4.97 11.57 -18.07
C SER A 178 -4.39 10.22 -17.68
N PHE A 179 -3.96 9.47 -18.69
CA PHE A 179 -3.32 8.18 -18.53
C PHE A 179 -2.14 8.04 -19.48
N TYR A 180 -1.07 7.46 -18.97
CA TYR A 180 0.06 7.02 -19.77
C TYR A 180 0.48 5.59 -19.44
N SER A 181 0.71 4.80 -20.47
CA SER A 181 1.36 3.48 -20.44
C SER A 181 2.13 3.31 -21.76
N GLN A 182 3.05 2.35 -21.84
CA GLN A 182 3.87 2.12 -23.06
C GLN A 182 3.04 1.94 -24.36
N GLY A 183 1.77 1.52 -24.26
CA GLY A 183 0.85 1.39 -25.39
C GLY A 183 -0.37 2.33 -25.36
N MET A 184 -0.42 3.30 -24.44
CA MET A 184 -1.59 4.15 -24.26
C MET A 184 -1.20 5.58 -23.86
N LYS A 185 -1.64 6.56 -24.63
CA LYS A 185 -1.68 7.98 -24.27
C LYS A 185 -3.12 8.45 -24.37
N LYS A 186 -3.71 8.91 -23.27
CA LYS A 186 -5.14 9.21 -23.25
C LYS A 186 -5.49 10.29 -22.25
N VAL A 187 -6.39 11.19 -22.62
CA VAL A 187 -7.04 12.15 -21.71
C VAL A 187 -8.54 11.99 -21.83
N LEU A 188 -9.22 11.68 -20.73
CA LEU A 188 -10.67 11.66 -20.66
C LEU A 188 -11.16 13.08 -20.34
N SER A 189 -12.18 13.55 -21.05
CA SER A 189 -12.91 14.78 -20.68
C SER A 189 -14.35 14.72 -21.17
N TYR A 190 -15.24 15.52 -20.58
CA TYR A 190 -16.61 15.71 -21.10
C TYR A 190 -16.82 17.06 -21.79
N LYS A 191 -15.77 17.89 -21.90
CA LYS A 191 -15.75 19.07 -22.77
C LYS A 191 -14.86 18.77 -23.98
N PRO A 192 -15.27 19.15 -25.20
CA PRO A 192 -14.44 18.94 -26.39
C PRO A 192 -13.23 19.88 -26.39
N PHE A 193 -12.07 19.34 -26.79
CA PHE A 193 -10.83 20.05 -27.08
C PHE A 193 -10.22 19.46 -28.36
N GLU A 194 -9.44 20.25 -29.10
CA GLU A 194 -8.77 19.78 -30.31
C GLU A 194 -7.44 19.10 -29.95
N HIS A 195 -7.50 17.79 -29.65
CA HIS A 195 -6.31 17.01 -29.30
C HIS A 195 -6.45 15.52 -29.65
N GLU A 196 -5.42 14.91 -30.24
CA GLU A 196 -5.47 13.53 -30.75
C GLU A 196 -5.63 12.47 -29.65
N CYS A 197 -5.12 12.75 -28.45
CA CYS A 197 -5.21 11.83 -27.30
C CYS A 197 -6.50 11.98 -26.48
N LEU A 198 -7.44 12.85 -26.89
CA LEU A 198 -8.67 13.10 -26.15
C LEU A 198 -9.73 12.03 -26.44
N GLU A 199 -10.27 11.41 -25.39
CA GLU A 199 -11.49 10.60 -25.45
C GLU A 199 -12.63 11.37 -24.76
N LEU A 200 -13.59 11.82 -25.57
CA LEU A 200 -14.75 12.56 -25.09
C LEU A 200 -15.78 11.60 -24.47
N VAL A 201 -16.11 11.82 -23.21
CA VAL A 201 -17.17 11.11 -22.49
C VAL A 201 -18.38 12.02 -22.28
N LYS A 202 -19.52 11.44 -21.87
CA LYS A 202 -20.79 12.17 -21.79
C LYS A 202 -20.81 13.27 -20.72
N ASP A 203 -20.31 12.95 -19.53
CA ASP A 203 -20.37 13.80 -18.34
C ASP A 203 -19.33 13.34 -17.30
N GLU A 204 -19.23 14.05 -16.19
CA GLU A 204 -18.32 13.72 -15.09
C GLU A 204 -18.57 12.32 -14.50
N ARG A 205 -19.83 11.84 -14.50
CA ARG A 205 -20.16 10.52 -13.95
C ARG A 205 -19.56 9.43 -14.80
N GLU A 206 -19.64 9.59 -16.13
CA GLU A 206 -19.02 8.69 -17.08
C GLU A 206 -17.49 8.77 -17.04
N LEU A 207 -16.93 9.97 -16.86
CA LEU A 207 -15.48 10.17 -16.66
C LEU A 207 -14.95 9.36 -15.47
N ILE A 208 -15.63 9.41 -14.32
CA ILE A 208 -15.25 8.64 -13.11
C ILE A 208 -15.34 7.13 -13.36
N LYS A 209 -16.43 6.65 -13.99
CA LYS A 209 -16.58 5.22 -14.29
C LYS A 209 -15.48 4.74 -15.24
N ARG A 210 -15.28 5.46 -16.33
CA ARG A 210 -14.30 5.14 -17.37
C ARG A 210 -12.88 5.14 -16.80
N THR A 211 -12.57 6.07 -15.90
CA THR A 211 -11.31 6.11 -15.16
C THR A 211 -11.07 4.81 -14.40
N VAL A 212 -12.04 4.37 -13.60
CA VAL A 212 -11.91 3.14 -12.82
C VAL A 212 -11.88 1.89 -13.70
N GLU A 213 -12.60 1.88 -14.82
CA GLU A 213 -12.53 0.80 -15.80
C GLU A 213 -11.13 0.65 -16.40
N ILE A 214 -10.50 1.76 -16.80
CA ILE A 214 -9.12 1.74 -17.32
C ILE A 214 -8.15 1.21 -16.26
N LEU A 215 -8.20 1.75 -15.04
CA LEU A 215 -7.27 1.37 -13.96
C LEU A 215 -7.34 -0.12 -13.59
N LYS A 216 -8.50 -0.77 -13.77
CA LYS A 216 -8.65 -2.19 -13.50
C LYS A 216 -7.79 -3.09 -14.36
N ASP A 217 -7.47 -2.66 -15.57
CA ASP A 217 -6.73 -3.49 -16.52
C ASP A 217 -5.21 -3.50 -16.27
N TYR A 218 -4.75 -2.83 -15.20
CA TYR A 218 -3.35 -2.68 -14.83
C TYR A 218 -3.06 -3.29 -13.46
N ASN A 219 -1.85 -3.85 -13.31
CA ASN A 219 -1.35 -4.41 -12.06
C ASN A 219 -0.71 -3.33 -11.18
N LEU A 220 -0.06 -2.35 -11.81
CA LEU A 220 0.69 -1.28 -11.18
C LEU A 220 0.14 0.08 -11.63
N ILE A 221 -0.16 0.92 -10.67
CA ILE A 221 -0.72 2.26 -10.88
C ILE A 221 0.23 3.26 -10.23
N TYR A 222 0.83 4.12 -11.06
CA TYR A 222 1.64 5.26 -10.63
C TYR A 222 0.78 6.51 -10.48
N THR A 223 1.07 7.29 -9.45
CA THR A 223 0.54 8.64 -9.26
C THR A 223 1.62 9.54 -8.70
N TYR A 224 1.44 10.85 -8.81
CA TYR A 224 2.23 11.82 -8.07
C TYR A 224 1.35 12.49 -7.02
N ASN A 225 1.48 12.10 -5.74
CA ASN A 225 0.65 12.55 -4.62
C ASN A 225 -0.80 12.03 -4.63
N GLY A 226 -1.06 10.91 -5.32
CA GLY A 226 -2.38 10.29 -5.40
C GLY A 226 -2.90 9.68 -4.10
N ASP A 227 -2.04 9.44 -3.11
CA ASP A 227 -2.49 9.08 -1.77
C ASP A 227 -3.28 10.21 -1.11
N ASN A 228 -2.84 11.47 -1.29
CA ASN A 228 -3.42 12.62 -0.59
C ASN A 228 -4.43 13.40 -1.42
N PHE A 229 -4.39 13.27 -2.76
CA PHE A 229 -5.25 14.03 -3.65
C PHE A 229 -6.15 13.12 -4.51
N ASP A 230 -5.60 12.49 -5.54
CA ASP A 230 -6.35 11.88 -6.64
C ASP A 230 -7.39 10.85 -6.18
N PHE A 231 -6.94 9.78 -5.50
CA PHE A 231 -7.84 8.72 -5.05
C PHE A 231 -8.83 9.19 -3.97
N PRO A 232 -8.41 9.93 -2.91
CA PRO A 232 -9.36 10.52 -1.97
C PRO A 232 -10.41 11.39 -2.64
N TYR A 233 -10.02 12.22 -3.61
CA TYR A 233 -10.93 13.11 -4.33
C TYR A 233 -11.89 12.32 -5.21
N LEU A 234 -11.37 11.39 -6.02
CA LEU A 234 -12.14 10.49 -6.89
C LEU A 234 -13.21 9.72 -6.10
N VAL A 235 -12.83 9.08 -4.98
CA VAL A 235 -13.75 8.30 -4.16
C VAL A 235 -14.83 9.18 -3.53
N LYS A 236 -14.47 10.34 -2.98
CA LYS A 236 -15.44 11.26 -2.36
C LYS A 236 -16.36 11.89 -3.41
N ARG A 237 -15.85 12.27 -4.58
CA ARG A 237 -16.63 12.84 -5.68
C ARG A 237 -17.58 11.80 -6.28
N ALA A 238 -17.12 10.56 -6.49
CA ALA A 238 -17.98 9.46 -6.90
C ALA A 238 -19.14 9.25 -5.91
N LYS A 239 -18.84 9.27 -4.60
CA LYS A 239 -19.88 9.17 -3.56
C LYS A 239 -20.85 10.35 -3.59
N TYR A 240 -20.36 11.58 -3.71
CA TYR A 240 -21.19 12.79 -3.81
C TYR A 240 -22.16 12.72 -4.99
N LEU A 241 -21.67 12.26 -6.15
CA LEU A 241 -22.49 12.09 -7.34
C LEU A 241 -23.38 10.83 -7.29
N GLY A 242 -23.16 9.89 -6.37
CA GLY A 242 -23.86 8.60 -6.37
C GLY A 242 -23.42 7.66 -7.50
N VAL A 243 -22.17 7.77 -7.93
CA VAL A 243 -21.54 6.87 -8.92
C VAL A 243 -20.94 5.67 -8.21
N LYS A 244 -21.37 4.48 -8.58
CA LYS A 244 -20.78 3.22 -8.08
C LYS A 244 -19.49 2.94 -8.85
N ILE A 245 -18.35 3.01 -8.18
CA ILE A 245 -17.06 2.60 -8.74
C ILE A 245 -16.87 1.08 -8.56
N PRO A 246 -16.61 0.32 -9.63
CA PRO A 246 -16.54 -1.14 -9.54
C PRO A 246 -15.15 -1.66 -9.11
N MET A 247 -14.37 -0.85 -8.39
CA MET A 247 -13.04 -1.15 -7.84
C MET A 247 -13.00 -0.68 -6.39
N GLU A 248 -12.55 -1.54 -5.48
CA GLU A 248 -12.40 -1.16 -4.06
C GLU A 248 -11.14 -0.32 -3.89
N ILE A 249 -11.31 0.93 -3.43
CA ILE A 249 -10.20 1.82 -3.04
C ILE A 249 -10.37 2.10 -1.55
N ARG A 250 -9.43 1.61 -0.73
CA ARG A 250 -9.43 1.80 0.72
C ARG A 250 -8.53 2.98 1.07
N ILE A 251 -9.14 4.07 1.52
CA ILE A 251 -8.42 5.25 2.01
C ILE A 251 -8.22 5.12 3.51
N SER A 252 -6.96 5.17 3.97
CA SER A 252 -6.60 5.11 5.39
C SER A 252 -5.59 6.19 5.74
N ARG A 253 -5.37 6.45 7.03
CA ARG A 253 -4.30 7.34 7.50
C ARG A 253 -3.02 6.53 7.73
N GLY A 254 -1.89 7.07 7.29
CA GLY A 254 -0.54 6.56 7.53
C GLY A 254 0.37 7.68 8.04
N GLY A 255 0.39 7.89 9.35
CA GLY A 255 1.11 9.03 9.94
C GLY A 255 0.47 10.37 9.51
N MET A 256 1.27 11.27 8.95
CA MET A 256 0.80 12.57 8.45
C MET A 256 0.07 12.49 7.11
N TYR A 257 0.25 11.41 6.34
CA TYR A 257 -0.31 11.27 4.99
C TYR A 257 -1.48 10.30 4.96
N LEU A 258 -2.30 10.39 3.91
CA LEU A 258 -3.26 9.36 3.56
C LEU A 258 -2.54 8.19 2.85
N ARG A 259 -3.26 7.09 2.70
CA ARG A 259 -2.83 5.90 1.95
C ARG A 259 -4.02 5.36 1.18
N SER A 260 -3.86 5.25 -0.14
CA SER A 260 -4.87 4.76 -1.06
C SER A 260 -4.50 3.34 -1.47
N TYR A 261 -5.10 2.35 -0.81
CA TYR A 261 -4.83 0.93 -1.06
C TYR A 261 -5.89 0.32 -1.98
N ILE A 262 -5.45 -0.46 -2.97
CA ILE A 262 -6.32 -1.13 -3.95
C ILE A 262 -5.98 -2.62 -3.91
N PRO A 263 -6.78 -3.47 -3.22
CA PRO A 263 -6.44 -4.87 -3.05
C PRO A 263 -6.15 -5.58 -4.38
N GLY A 264 -4.99 -6.22 -4.46
CA GLY A 264 -4.52 -6.95 -5.65
C GLY A 264 -3.99 -6.07 -6.78
N ARG A 265 -3.85 -4.76 -6.56
CA ARG A 265 -3.13 -3.84 -7.43
C ARG A 265 -2.11 -3.07 -6.60
N ILE A 266 -0.98 -2.81 -7.21
CA ILE A 266 0.06 -2.01 -6.58
C ILE A 266 -0.23 -0.56 -6.91
N HIS A 267 -0.64 0.22 -5.92
CA HIS A 267 -0.63 1.68 -6.03
C HIS A 267 0.72 2.22 -5.54
N LEU A 268 1.53 2.74 -6.45
CA LEU A 268 2.81 3.36 -6.14
C LEU A 268 2.69 4.88 -6.25
N ASP A 269 2.49 5.54 -5.11
CA ASP A 269 2.59 7.00 -5.03
C ASP A 269 4.06 7.39 -5.02
N LEU A 270 4.46 8.20 -6.00
CA LEU A 270 5.84 8.61 -6.20
C LEU A 270 6.26 9.73 -5.25
N TYR A 271 5.32 10.49 -4.70
CA TYR A 271 5.65 11.65 -3.86
C TYR A 271 6.44 11.26 -2.60
N PRO A 272 6.05 10.25 -1.81
CA PRO A 272 6.86 9.77 -0.68
C PRO A 272 8.24 9.24 -1.09
N ILE A 273 8.32 8.56 -2.25
CA ILE A 273 9.58 7.98 -2.77
C ILE A 273 10.55 9.10 -3.13
N VAL A 274 10.11 10.07 -3.93
CA VAL A 274 10.91 11.23 -4.34
C VAL A 274 11.40 12.00 -3.11
N ARG A 275 10.53 12.25 -2.13
CA ARG A 275 10.92 12.95 -0.89
C ARG A 275 11.94 12.20 -0.04
N ARG A 276 12.00 10.88 -0.17
CA ARG A 276 13.00 10.05 0.51
C ARG A 276 14.32 10.00 -0.27
N MET A 277 14.26 10.05 -1.59
CA MET A 277 15.39 9.77 -2.49
C MET A 277 16.11 11.03 -2.98
N LEU A 278 15.40 12.15 -3.15
CA LEU A 278 15.91 13.40 -3.69
C LEU A 278 15.93 14.49 -2.62
N ASN A 279 16.81 15.47 -2.79
CA ASN A 279 16.88 16.65 -1.93
C ASN A 279 16.58 17.91 -2.74
N LEU A 280 15.30 18.22 -2.89
CA LEU A 280 14.81 19.35 -3.70
C LEU A 280 14.29 20.48 -2.81
N SER A 281 14.37 21.72 -3.35
CA SER A 281 13.75 22.89 -2.70
C SER A 281 12.22 22.80 -2.72
N LYS A 282 11.66 22.28 -3.82
CA LYS A 282 10.24 21.98 -4.01
C LYS A 282 10.12 20.59 -4.64
N TYR A 283 9.12 19.85 -4.21
CA TYR A 283 8.83 18.50 -4.70
C TYR A 283 7.62 18.52 -5.63
N THR A 284 7.55 19.48 -6.55
CA THR A 284 6.54 19.45 -7.61
C THR A 284 7.01 18.52 -8.72
N LEU A 285 6.08 18.01 -9.53
CA LEU A 285 6.44 17.07 -10.60
C LEU A 285 7.43 17.72 -11.59
N GLU A 286 7.30 19.01 -11.86
CA GLU A 286 8.20 19.80 -12.71
C GLU A 286 9.66 19.72 -12.23
N GLU A 287 9.90 20.02 -10.95
CA GLU A 287 11.23 20.05 -10.35
C GLU A 287 11.85 18.64 -10.34
N VAL A 288 11.04 17.62 -10.10
CA VAL A 288 11.47 16.21 -10.16
C VAL A 288 11.86 15.81 -11.59
N CYS A 289 11.07 16.22 -12.58
CA CYS A 289 11.38 15.95 -14.00
C CYS A 289 12.67 16.64 -14.43
N TYR A 290 12.87 17.89 -14.00
CA TYR A 290 14.09 18.62 -14.29
C TYR A 290 15.31 17.98 -13.63
N GLU A 291 15.21 17.59 -12.36
CA GLU A 291 16.30 16.92 -11.64
C GLU A 291 16.67 15.57 -12.27
N LEU A 292 15.68 14.73 -12.60
CA LEU A 292 15.93 13.37 -13.09
C LEU A 292 16.25 13.30 -14.58
N PHE A 293 15.65 14.16 -15.39
CA PHE A 293 15.68 14.03 -16.86
C PHE A 293 16.19 15.29 -17.57
N GLY A 294 16.42 16.40 -16.86
CA GLY A 294 16.82 17.67 -17.46
C GLY A 294 15.72 18.34 -18.29
N VAL A 295 14.46 17.90 -18.15
CA VAL A 295 13.33 18.37 -18.95
C VAL A 295 12.46 19.34 -18.15
N ARG A 296 12.11 20.47 -18.77
CA ARG A 296 11.09 21.39 -18.26
C ARG A 296 9.77 21.08 -18.95
N LYS A 297 8.82 20.53 -18.19
CA LYS A 297 7.47 20.26 -18.69
C LYS A 297 6.66 21.55 -18.79
N LEU A 298 5.52 21.48 -19.47
CA LEU A 298 4.57 22.59 -19.54
C LEU A 298 4.05 22.93 -18.12
N GLU A 299 4.02 24.22 -17.80
CA GLU A 299 3.47 24.76 -16.56
C GLU A 299 2.29 25.68 -16.87
N VAL A 300 1.09 25.30 -16.43
CA VAL A 300 -0.10 26.16 -16.53
C VAL A 300 -0.41 26.89 -15.22
N GLY A 301 0.09 26.38 -14.09
CA GLY A 301 -0.17 26.86 -12.74
C GLY A 301 -1.59 26.54 -12.26
N HIS A 302 -1.72 25.91 -11.08
CA HIS A 302 -3.01 25.40 -10.59
C HIS A 302 -4.15 26.45 -10.60
N GLY A 303 -3.85 27.71 -10.29
CA GLY A 303 -4.85 28.79 -10.29
C GLY A 303 -5.51 29.06 -11.65
N ASN A 304 -4.88 28.62 -12.75
CA ASN A 304 -5.37 28.85 -14.11
C ASN A 304 -6.19 27.67 -14.67
N ILE A 305 -6.22 26.50 -14.02
CA ILE A 305 -6.93 25.31 -14.52
C ILE A 305 -8.38 25.63 -14.88
N GLY A 306 -9.12 26.28 -13.96
CA GLY A 306 -10.51 26.67 -14.21
C GLY A 306 -10.68 27.65 -15.37
N ARG A 307 -9.75 28.59 -15.54
CA ARG A 307 -9.76 29.56 -16.64
C ARG A 307 -9.50 28.88 -17.99
N LEU A 308 -8.45 28.07 -18.08
CA LEU A 308 -8.10 27.34 -19.32
C LEU A 308 -9.23 26.39 -19.73
N TRP A 309 -9.85 25.75 -18.74
CA TRP A 309 -11.04 24.94 -18.96
C TRP A 309 -12.18 25.75 -19.56
N GLU A 310 -12.51 26.93 -19.01
CA GLU A 310 -13.59 27.79 -19.50
C GLU A 310 -13.32 28.31 -20.92
N GLU A 311 -12.10 28.79 -21.17
CA GLU A 311 -11.64 29.32 -22.46
C GLU A 311 -11.51 28.23 -23.54
N GLY A 312 -11.46 26.94 -23.15
CA GLY A 312 -11.29 25.84 -24.10
C GLY A 312 -9.87 25.74 -24.64
N ASP A 313 -8.87 26.14 -23.84
CA ASP A 313 -7.47 26.10 -24.23
C ASP A 313 -6.96 24.65 -24.24
N SER A 314 -6.53 24.18 -25.41
CA SER A 314 -6.01 22.82 -25.61
C SER A 314 -4.67 22.58 -24.91
N ASN A 315 -3.96 23.64 -24.47
CA ASN A 315 -2.79 23.52 -23.58
C ASN A 315 -3.13 22.79 -22.28
N LEU A 316 -4.39 22.83 -21.80
CA LEU A 316 -4.80 22.08 -20.62
C LEU A 316 -4.74 20.56 -20.85
N VAL A 317 -5.09 20.11 -22.06
CA VAL A 317 -5.03 18.69 -22.42
C VAL A 317 -3.57 18.22 -22.51
N GLU A 318 -2.70 19.02 -23.13
CA GLU A 318 -1.27 18.72 -23.22
C GLU A 318 -0.60 18.72 -21.84
N TYR A 319 -0.94 19.69 -20.98
CA TYR A 319 -0.48 19.75 -19.59
C TYR A 319 -0.85 18.47 -18.82
N SER A 320 -2.14 18.10 -18.82
CA SER A 320 -2.61 16.91 -18.11
C SER A 320 -1.98 15.62 -18.68
N LEU A 321 -1.79 15.54 -20.01
CA LEU A 321 -1.11 14.40 -20.63
C LEU A 321 0.36 14.30 -20.22
N GLN A 322 1.07 15.44 -20.15
CA GLN A 322 2.45 15.48 -19.67
C GLN A 322 2.55 15.04 -18.21
N ASP A 323 1.60 15.40 -17.35
CA ASP A 323 1.63 14.97 -15.94
C ASP A 323 1.53 13.45 -15.80
N ALA A 324 0.64 12.79 -16.55
CA ALA A 324 0.61 11.33 -16.59
C ALA A 324 1.88 10.73 -17.23
N TYR A 325 2.39 11.32 -18.32
CA TYR A 325 3.59 10.83 -19.01
C TYR A 325 4.82 10.86 -18.11
N TYR A 326 5.09 12.00 -17.49
CA TYR A 326 6.25 12.16 -16.63
C TYR A 326 6.09 11.39 -15.31
N THR A 327 4.88 11.29 -14.77
CA THR A 327 4.59 10.39 -13.64
C THR A 327 4.97 8.95 -13.99
N TYR A 328 4.66 8.47 -15.20
CA TYR A 328 5.08 7.15 -15.65
C TYR A 328 6.61 7.02 -15.70
N LEU A 329 7.31 7.97 -16.31
CA LEU A 329 8.78 7.93 -16.42
C LEU A 329 9.46 7.94 -15.04
N VAL A 330 9.00 8.78 -14.12
CA VAL A 330 9.50 8.80 -12.74
C VAL A 330 9.21 7.47 -12.03
N GLY A 331 8.03 6.89 -12.26
CA GLY A 331 7.65 5.59 -11.71
C GLY A 331 8.53 4.45 -12.19
N GLU A 332 8.81 4.38 -13.50
CA GLU A 332 9.73 3.39 -14.08
C GLU A 332 11.17 3.59 -13.58
N TYR A 333 11.61 4.84 -13.39
CA TYR A 333 12.94 5.16 -12.85
C TYR A 333 13.13 4.59 -11.43
N PHE A 334 12.15 4.75 -10.54
CA PHE A 334 12.25 4.28 -9.15
C PHE A 334 11.82 2.83 -8.92
N LEU A 335 11.02 2.24 -9.81
CA LEU A 335 10.48 0.89 -9.63
C LEU A 335 11.54 -0.18 -9.31
N PRO A 336 12.68 -0.27 -10.02
CA PRO A 336 13.68 -1.31 -9.73
C PRO A 336 14.21 -1.23 -8.31
N LEU A 337 14.46 -0.02 -7.81
CA LEU A 337 14.97 0.19 -6.46
C LEU A 337 13.92 -0.18 -5.40
N GLU A 338 12.68 0.25 -5.57
CA GLU A 338 11.60 -0.06 -4.64
C GLU A 338 11.30 -1.57 -4.59
N VAL A 339 11.41 -2.27 -5.72
CA VAL A 339 11.32 -3.74 -5.76
C VAL A 339 12.46 -4.39 -4.97
N MET A 340 13.69 -3.86 -5.03
CA MET A 340 14.78 -4.37 -4.20
C MET A 340 14.52 -4.17 -2.71
N PHE A 341 14.05 -2.98 -2.31
CA PHE A 341 13.66 -2.75 -0.92
C PHE A 341 12.55 -3.70 -0.46
N SER A 342 11.52 -3.91 -1.29
CA SER A 342 10.44 -4.88 -1.03
C SER A 342 10.96 -6.28 -0.74
N ARG A 343 11.91 -6.77 -1.55
CA ARG A 343 12.52 -8.09 -1.40
C ARG A 343 13.39 -8.21 -0.15
N ILE A 344 14.22 -7.19 0.13
CA ILE A 344 15.13 -7.19 1.28
C ILE A 344 14.34 -7.13 2.59
N VAL A 345 13.46 -6.13 2.71
CA VAL A 345 12.63 -5.86 3.90
C VAL A 345 11.55 -6.93 4.07
N ASN A 346 11.23 -7.69 3.02
CA ASN A 346 10.21 -8.75 3.01
C ASN A 346 8.79 -8.21 3.24
N GLN A 347 8.48 -7.09 2.60
CA GLN A 347 7.18 -6.41 2.68
C GLN A 347 6.73 -6.00 1.28
N THR A 348 5.42 -5.86 1.04
CA THR A 348 4.89 -5.57 -0.30
C THR A 348 5.39 -4.24 -0.84
N LEU A 349 5.37 -4.06 -2.16
CA LEU A 349 5.80 -2.82 -2.81
C LEU A 349 4.95 -1.62 -2.35
N PHE A 350 3.65 -1.83 -2.11
CA PHE A 350 2.76 -0.83 -1.54
C PHE A 350 3.19 -0.35 -0.15
N GLU A 351 3.65 -1.28 0.71
CA GLU A 351 4.10 -0.96 2.06
C GLU A 351 5.46 -0.24 2.06
N VAL A 352 6.44 -0.78 1.35
CA VAL A 352 7.83 -0.29 1.39
C VAL A 352 7.98 1.11 0.78
N SER A 353 7.23 1.41 -0.27
CA SER A 353 7.21 2.76 -0.88
C SER A 353 6.80 3.87 0.09
N ARG A 354 6.14 3.52 1.19
CA ARG A 354 5.64 4.46 2.21
C ARG A 354 6.35 4.35 3.55
N MET A 355 7.34 3.45 3.67
CA MET A 355 8.14 3.29 4.89
C MET A 355 9.25 4.35 4.97
N SER A 356 9.52 4.82 6.18
CA SER A 356 10.79 5.46 6.50
C SER A 356 11.93 4.44 6.53
N SER A 357 13.17 4.91 6.41
CA SER A 357 14.35 4.03 6.53
C SER A 357 14.38 3.28 7.86
N SER A 358 13.98 3.93 8.95
CA SER A 358 13.89 3.29 10.28
C SER A 358 12.86 2.16 10.29
N GLN A 359 11.69 2.35 9.67
CA GLN A 359 10.68 1.29 9.56
C GLN A 359 11.19 0.12 8.71
N MET A 360 11.90 0.39 7.61
CA MET A 360 12.50 -0.68 6.79
C MET A 360 13.51 -1.51 7.60
N VAL A 361 14.36 -0.85 8.38
CA VAL A 361 15.32 -1.53 9.27
C VAL A 361 14.59 -2.36 10.32
N GLU A 362 13.52 -1.82 10.92
CA GLU A 362 12.71 -2.54 11.90
C GLU A 362 12.12 -3.84 11.33
N TYR A 363 11.50 -3.80 10.15
CA TYR A 363 10.96 -5.01 9.50
C TYR A 363 12.05 -5.99 9.06
N LEU A 364 13.21 -5.49 8.63
CA LEU A 364 14.37 -6.33 8.34
C LEU A 364 14.83 -7.07 9.60
N LEU A 365 14.92 -6.39 10.75
CA LEU A 365 15.28 -6.98 12.03
C LEU A 365 14.24 -7.98 12.51
N LEU A 366 12.94 -7.68 12.40
CA LEU A 366 11.85 -8.61 12.74
C LEU A 366 11.95 -9.92 11.93
N LYS A 367 12.19 -9.82 10.61
CA LYS A 367 12.41 -10.98 9.74
C LYS A 367 13.60 -11.83 10.21
N HIS A 368 14.72 -11.20 10.53
CA HIS A 368 15.90 -11.91 11.03
C HIS A 368 15.70 -12.49 12.43
N SER A 369 14.93 -11.82 13.29
CA SER A 369 14.58 -12.29 14.63
C SER A 369 13.69 -13.53 14.58
N TYR A 370 12.77 -13.62 13.62
CA TYR A 370 11.91 -14.81 13.47
C TYR A 370 12.68 -16.07 13.03
N ARG A 371 13.73 -15.91 12.22
CA ARG A 371 14.55 -17.01 11.72
C ARG A 371 15.57 -17.55 12.73
N LYS A 372 15.81 -16.81 13.82
CA LYS A 372 16.69 -17.22 14.92
C LYS A 372 15.85 -17.79 16.05
#